data_AF-A0ABD5WA47-F1
#
_entry.id   AF-A0ABD5WA47-F1
#
_cell.length_a   1.000
_cell.length_b   1.000
_cell.length_c   1.000
_cell.angle_alpha   90.00
_cell.angle_beta   90.00
_cell.angle_gamma   90.00
#
_symmetry.space_group_name_H-M   'P 1'
#
loop_
_entity.id
_entity.type
_entity.pdbx_description
1 polymer ?
#
loop_
_entity_poly.entity_id
_entity_poly.type
_entity_poly.pdbx_seq_one_letter_code
_entity_poly.pdbx_strand_id
1 'polypeptide(L)'
;MPEATTPDDGDAGDGVRLDLISGARMEGLTSMEKIRLILDSVRDGDIVVLEAGLSPEEESKLIEVTMTEISPDDFSGIEIETYPSTHQPNQGLMGRLLGKEESPNKLTVIGPANQIETLHKDEDLISALVSRR
;
A
#
# COMPACT_ATOMS: atom_id res chain seq x y z
N MET A 1 19.62 15.40 6.89
CA MET A 1 18.46 14.72 6.31
C MET A 1 18.91 14.21 4.96
N PRO A 2 18.77 12.92 4.63
CA PRO A 2 19.02 12.48 3.26
C PRO A 2 17.88 13.04 2.39
N GLU A 3 18.24 13.89 1.42
CA GLU A 3 17.35 14.29 0.34
C GLU A 3 16.96 13.03 -0.45
N ALA A 4 15.67 12.84 -0.68
CA ALA A 4 15.21 11.92 -1.70
C ALA A 4 15.71 12.47 -3.05
N THR A 5 16.60 11.74 -3.72
CA THR A 5 16.98 12.05 -5.08
C THR A 5 15.75 11.84 -5.95
N THR A 6 15.08 12.94 -6.34
CA THR A 6 14.18 12.92 -7.48
C THR A 6 15.03 12.51 -8.69
N PRO A 7 14.68 11.45 -9.42
CA PRO A 7 15.44 11.08 -10.60
C PRO A 7 15.39 12.25 -11.58
N ASP A 8 16.58 12.66 -12.01
CA ASP A 8 16.85 13.66 -13.05
C ASP A 8 16.02 13.29 -14.31
N ASP A 9 15.34 14.27 -14.90
CA ASP A 9 14.42 14.16 -16.05
C ASP A 9 15.13 13.76 -17.38
N GLY A 10 16.20 12.95 -17.30
CA GLY A 10 17.10 12.63 -18.41
C GLY A 10 17.19 11.15 -18.78
N ASP A 11 16.64 10.23 -17.99
CA ASP A 11 16.62 8.80 -18.31
C ASP A 11 15.25 8.20 -17.95
N ALA A 12 14.27 8.42 -18.84
CA ALA A 12 13.00 7.70 -18.83
C ALA A 12 13.26 6.24 -19.24
N GLY A 13 13.97 5.52 -18.37
CA GLY A 13 14.21 4.10 -18.48
C GLY A 13 12.91 3.34 -18.26
N ASP A 14 12.74 2.29 -19.06
CA ASP A 14 11.68 1.27 -19.07
C ASP A 14 11.58 0.52 -17.72
N GLY A 15 11.27 1.25 -16.64
CA GLY A 15 11.35 0.79 -15.25
C GLY A 15 10.06 1.06 -14.49
N VAL A 16 9.71 0.11 -13.62
CA VAL A 16 8.61 0.25 -12.66
C VAL A 16 9.18 0.80 -11.37
N ARG A 17 8.62 1.88 -10.84
CA ARG A 17 8.99 2.39 -9.53
C ARG A 17 8.21 1.67 -8.44
N LEU A 18 8.94 1.27 -7.40
CA LEU A 18 8.40 0.61 -6.22
C LEU A 18 8.79 1.41 -4.97
N ASP A 19 7.79 1.95 -4.30
CA ASP A 19 7.94 2.75 -3.09
C ASP A 19 7.61 1.91 -1.86
N LEU A 20 8.62 1.63 -1.04
CA LEU A 20 8.46 0.89 0.22
C LEU A 20 8.33 1.88 1.38
N ILE A 21 7.21 1.82 2.08
CA ILE A 21 6.84 2.75 3.14
C ILE A 21 6.81 2.02 4.48
N SER A 22 7.72 2.43 5.37
CA SER A 22 7.83 1.86 6.70
C SER A 22 6.60 2.15 7.57
N GLY A 23 6.31 1.26 8.52
CA GLY A 23 5.21 1.46 9.48
C GLY A 23 5.34 2.75 10.29
N ALA A 24 6.56 3.07 10.75
CA ALA A 24 6.83 4.29 11.51
C ALA A 24 6.49 5.59 10.74
N ARG A 25 6.69 5.61 9.42
CA ARG A 25 6.29 6.75 8.57
C ARG A 25 4.78 6.85 8.49
N MET A 26 4.07 5.73 8.38
CA MET A 26 2.61 5.71 8.33
C MET A 26 1.98 6.10 9.67
N GLU A 27 2.54 5.65 10.80
CA GLU A 27 2.05 5.99 12.15
C GLU A 27 2.11 7.50 12.45
N GLY A 28 3.07 8.21 11.85
CA GLY A 28 3.18 9.67 11.99
C GLY A 28 2.15 10.47 11.20
N LEU A 29 1.33 9.82 10.38
CA LEU A 29 0.36 10.47 9.50
C LEU A 29 -1.07 10.24 9.98
N THR A 30 -1.92 11.26 9.82
CA THR A 30 -3.36 11.09 9.94
C THR A 30 -3.90 10.20 8.82
N SER A 31 -5.07 9.59 9.00
CA SER A 31 -5.68 8.73 8.00
C SER A 31 -5.84 9.40 6.63
N MET A 32 -6.18 10.69 6.58
CA MET A 32 -6.27 11.41 5.29
C MET A 32 -4.91 11.69 4.65
N GLU A 33 -3.87 11.92 5.45
CA GLU A 33 -2.51 12.10 4.91
C GLU A 33 -1.97 10.79 4.35
N LYS A 34 -2.24 9.66 5.02
CA LYS A 34 -1.93 8.33 4.49
C LYS A 34 -2.59 8.08 3.13
N ILE A 35 -3.89 8.37 3.03
CA ILE A 35 -4.66 8.17 1.79
C ILE A 35 -4.09 9.02 0.66
N ARG A 36 -3.84 10.31 0.90
CA ARG A 36 -3.26 11.20 -0.13
C ARG A 36 -1.89 10.73 -0.57
N LEU A 37 -1.02 10.38 0.37
CA LEU A 37 0.31 9.88 0.06
C LEU A 37 0.25 8.67 -0.88
N ILE A 38 -0.67 7.74 -0.64
CA ILE A 38 -0.85 6.55 -1.48
C ILE A 38 -1.40 6.95 -2.86
N LEU A 39 -2.47 7.75 -2.90
CA LEU A 39 -3.12 8.14 -4.15
C LEU A 39 -2.21 8.97 -5.05
N ASP A 40 -1.41 9.87 -4.50
CA ASP A 40 -0.48 10.70 -5.25
C ASP A 40 0.57 9.82 -5.96
N SER A 41 1.18 8.87 -5.24
CA SER A 41 2.16 7.93 -5.79
C SER A 41 1.55 7.00 -6.85
N VAL A 42 0.39 6.42 -6.56
CA VAL A 42 -0.27 5.47 -7.48
C VAL A 42 -0.81 6.16 -8.73
N ARG A 43 -1.19 7.44 -8.65
CA ARG A 43 -1.56 8.26 -9.82
C ARG A 43 -0.37 8.47 -10.75
N ASP A 44 0.84 8.64 -10.21
CA ASP A 44 2.07 8.76 -11.00
C ASP A 44 2.49 7.43 -11.67
N GLY A 45 1.77 6.35 -11.40
CA GLY A 45 2.03 5.01 -11.93
C GLY A 45 2.93 4.16 -11.04
N ASP A 46 3.30 4.66 -9.86
CA ASP A 46 4.18 3.97 -8.93
C ASP A 46 3.42 2.88 -8.15
N ILE A 47 4.14 1.85 -7.71
CA ILE A 47 3.60 0.81 -6.83
C ILE A 47 4.04 1.10 -5.41
N VAL A 48 3.09 1.11 -4.47
CA VAL A 48 3.32 1.38 -3.05
C VAL A 48 3.24 0.09 -2.25
N VAL A 49 4.24 -0.16 -1.40
CA VAL A 49 4.27 -1.27 -0.45
C VAL A 49 4.32 -0.71 0.96
N LEU A 50 3.32 -1.03 1.78
CA LEU A 50 3.23 -0.64 3.17
C LEU A 50 3.74 -1.77 4.07
N GLU A 51 4.74 -1.47 4.90
CA GLU A 51 5.22 -2.41 5.93
C GLU A 51 4.16 -2.68 7.00
N ALA A 52 3.42 -1.64 7.37
CA ALA A 52 2.21 -1.72 8.17
C ALA A 52 1.02 -1.29 7.31
N GLY A 53 0.17 -2.26 7.00
CA GLY A 53 -1.03 -2.06 6.21
C GLY A 53 -2.03 -1.10 6.83
N LEU A 54 -3.03 -0.72 6.03
CA LEU A 54 -4.10 0.18 6.45
C LEU A 54 -5.04 -0.52 7.45
N SER A 55 -5.63 0.27 8.36
CA SER A 55 -6.79 -0.22 9.12
C SER A 55 -7.97 -0.47 8.17
N PRO A 56 -8.95 -1.32 8.54
CA PRO A 56 -10.14 -1.53 7.71
C PRO A 56 -10.89 -0.24 7.35
N GLU A 57 -10.91 0.72 8.28
CA GLU A 57 -11.51 2.04 8.06
C GLU A 57 -10.70 2.89 7.08
N GLU A 58 -9.38 2.84 7.17
CA GLU A 58 -8.47 3.53 6.24
C GLU A 58 -8.53 2.94 4.83
N GLU A 59 -8.58 1.61 4.72
CA GLU A 59 -8.75 0.90 3.45
C GLU A 59 -10.09 1.24 2.78
N SER A 60 -11.18 1.20 3.55
CA SER A 60 -12.52 1.59 3.06
C SER A 60 -12.53 3.03 2.56
N LYS A 61 -11.84 3.92 3.28
CA LYS A 61 -11.75 5.34 2.90
C LYS A 61 -10.85 5.57 1.70
N LEU A 62 -9.77 4.81 1.56
CA LEU A 62 -8.92 4.84 0.37
C LEU A 62 -9.75 4.46 -0.87
N ILE A 63 -10.56 3.40 -0.79
CA ILE A 63 -11.46 2.97 -1.86
C ILE A 63 -12.48 4.09 -2.18
N GLU A 64 -13.12 4.65 -1.16
CA GLU A 64 -14.10 5.73 -1.32
C GLU A 64 -13.50 6.95 -2.03
N VAL A 65 -12.35 7.44 -1.57
CA VAL A 65 -11.68 8.60 -2.18
C VAL A 65 -11.19 8.27 -3.58
N THR A 66 -10.69 7.05 -3.82
CA THR A 66 -10.31 6.59 -5.16
C THR A 66 -11.48 6.73 -6.13
N MET A 67 -12.69 6.28 -5.75
CA MET A 67 -13.87 6.39 -6.62
C MET A 67 -14.20 7.83 -7.02
N THR A 68 -13.86 8.82 -6.19
CA THR A 68 -14.05 10.24 -6.52
C THR A 68 -12.94 10.81 -7.41
N GLU A 69 -11.78 10.17 -7.42
CA GLU A 69 -10.60 10.62 -8.16
C GLU A 69 -10.42 9.89 -9.51
N ILE A 70 -11.15 8.81 -9.77
CA ILE A 70 -11.10 8.06 -11.04
C ILE A 70 -11.54 8.97 -12.20
N SER A 71 -10.71 9.00 -13.25
CA SER A 71 -10.95 9.71 -14.49
C SER A 71 -10.56 8.82 -15.69
N PRO A 72 -11.37 8.72 -16.75
CA PRO A 72 -11.12 7.82 -17.89
C PRO A 72 -9.76 8.02 -18.56
N ASP A 73 -9.25 9.25 -18.54
CA ASP A 73 -8.05 9.64 -19.29
C ASP A 73 -6.79 9.75 -18.42
N ASP A 74 -6.94 9.77 -17.09
CA ASP A 74 -5.86 10.11 -16.15
C ASP A 74 -5.62 9.00 -15.12
N PHE A 75 -6.68 8.56 -14.43
CA PHE A 75 -6.56 7.62 -13.31
C PHE A 75 -7.64 6.55 -13.33
N SER A 76 -7.25 5.31 -13.63
CA SER A 76 -8.18 4.17 -13.72
C SER A 76 -8.61 3.59 -12.37
N GLY A 77 -8.01 4.05 -11.27
CA GLY A 77 -8.23 3.55 -9.92
C GLY A 77 -7.05 2.75 -9.38
N ILE A 78 -7.27 2.06 -8.26
CA ILE A 78 -6.25 1.29 -7.55
C ILE A 78 -6.59 -0.19 -7.49
N GLU A 79 -5.56 -1.02 -7.40
CA GLU A 79 -5.61 -2.40 -6.94
C GLU A 79 -4.92 -2.47 -5.57
N ILE A 80 -5.50 -3.21 -4.63
CA ILE A 80 -4.98 -3.35 -3.26
C ILE A 80 -4.95 -4.81 -2.84
N GLU A 81 -3.80 -5.27 -2.37
CA GLU A 81 -3.61 -6.63 -1.87
C GLU A 81 -2.88 -6.62 -0.53
N THR A 82 -3.47 -7.30 0.46
CA THR A 82 -2.92 -7.39 1.81
C THR A 82 -2.56 -8.82 2.16
N TYR A 83 -1.32 -9.01 2.66
CA TYR A 83 -0.84 -10.27 3.18
C TYR A 83 -1.40 -10.51 4.59
N PRO A 84 -2.01 -11.68 4.85
CA PRO A 84 -2.49 -12.02 6.18
C PRO A 84 -1.29 -12.28 7.10
N SER A 85 -1.20 -11.52 8.17
CA SER A 85 -0.19 -11.72 9.19
C SER A 85 -0.51 -12.99 10.01
N THR A 86 0.40 -13.96 10.05
CA THR A 86 0.20 -15.32 10.60
C THR A 86 0.14 -15.41 12.14
N HIS A 87 0.07 -14.29 12.86
CA HIS A 87 -0.09 -14.30 14.32
C HIS A 87 -1.56 -14.09 14.69
N GLN A 88 -2.32 -15.18 14.82
CA GLN A 88 -3.42 -15.21 15.78
C GLN A 88 -2.79 -15.37 17.18
N PRO A 89 -2.70 -14.32 18.02
CA PRO A 89 -2.39 -14.55 19.42
C PRO A 89 -3.54 -15.38 20.00
N ASN A 90 -3.20 -16.58 20.49
CA ASN A 90 -4.09 -17.43 21.28
C ASN A 90 -4.95 -16.56 22.22
N GLN A 91 -6.23 -16.40 21.88
CA GLN A 91 -7.21 -15.63 22.64
C GLN A 91 -7.58 -16.39 23.92
N GLY A 92 -6.63 -16.51 24.84
CA GLY A 92 -6.94 -16.75 26.24
C GLY A 92 -7.55 -15.48 26.83
N LEU A 93 -8.54 -15.64 27.70
CA LEU A 93 -9.26 -14.56 28.40
C LEU A 93 -8.32 -13.61 29.19
N MET A 94 -7.06 -14.00 29.40
CA MET A 94 -5.99 -13.19 30.02
C MET A 94 -5.26 -12.24 29.04
N GLY A 95 -5.32 -12.46 27.73
CA GLY A 95 -4.62 -11.64 26.72
C GLY A 95 -5.22 -10.25 26.51
N ARG A 96 -6.47 -10.02 26.95
CA ARG A 96 -7.15 -8.72 26.82
C ARG A 96 -6.75 -7.69 27.88
N LEU A 97 -6.10 -8.11 28.98
CA LEU A 97 -5.69 -7.21 30.06
C LEU A 97 -4.24 -6.71 29.90
N LEU A 98 -3.45 -7.38 29.07
CA LEU A 98 -2.07 -6.99 28.77
C LEU A 98 -2.07 -6.38 27.37
N GLY A 99 -2.26 -5.06 27.29
CA GLY A 99 -2.43 -4.27 26.07
C GLY A 99 -1.25 -4.34 25.10
N LYS A 100 -1.08 -5.48 24.45
CA LYS A 100 -0.25 -5.65 23.27
C LYS A 100 -1.17 -5.68 22.07
N GLU A 101 -1.54 -4.49 21.59
CA GLU A 101 -1.90 -4.28 20.21
C GLU A 101 -0.62 -4.43 19.37
N GLU A 102 -0.07 -5.64 19.31
CA GLU A 102 0.84 -5.94 18.21
C GLU A 102 -0.06 -6.21 17.02
N SER A 103 -0.39 -5.13 16.30
CA SER A 103 -0.93 -5.19 14.94
C SER A 103 0.01 -6.09 14.17
N PRO A 104 -0.37 -7.34 13.89
CA PRO A 104 0.56 -8.26 13.27
C PRO A 104 0.85 -7.67 11.87
N ASN A 105 2.11 -7.32 11.61
CA ASN A 105 2.54 -6.50 10.46
C ASN A 105 1.96 -7.05 9.16
N LYS A 106 0.88 -6.45 8.68
CA LYS A 106 0.25 -6.79 7.42
C LYS A 106 1.00 -6.04 6.33
N LEU A 107 1.68 -6.75 5.46
CA LEU A 107 2.23 -6.14 4.26
C LEU A 107 1.09 -5.85 3.29
N THR A 108 0.97 -4.61 2.83
CA THR A 108 -0.07 -4.21 1.87
C THR A 108 0.60 -3.65 0.62
N VAL A 109 0.20 -4.13 -0.54
CA VAL A 109 0.65 -3.66 -1.86
C VAL A 109 -0.50 -2.91 -2.52
N ILE A 110 -0.23 -1.73 -3.06
CA ILE A 110 -1.21 -0.85 -3.69
C ILE A 110 -0.59 -0.32 -4.98
N GLY A 111 -1.33 -0.35 -6.08
CA GLY A 111 -0.87 0.29 -7.31
C GLY A 111 -1.99 0.51 -8.31
N PRO A 112 -1.68 1.00 -9.51
CA PRO A 112 -2.70 1.45 -10.43
C PRO A 112 -3.41 0.25 -11.07
N ALA A 113 -4.75 0.32 -11.11
CA ALA A 113 -5.61 -0.80 -11.52
C ALA A 113 -5.37 -1.30 -12.96
N ASN A 114 -4.72 -0.50 -13.80
CA ASN A 114 -4.38 -0.84 -15.18
C ASN A 114 -2.97 -1.42 -15.37
N GLN A 115 -2.13 -1.48 -14.32
CA GLN A 115 -0.74 -1.96 -14.45
C GLN A 115 -0.42 -3.17 -13.57
N ILE A 116 -1.21 -3.43 -12.52
CA ILE A 116 -1.00 -4.59 -11.65
C ILE A 116 -1.96 -5.72 -12.03
N GLU A 117 -1.39 -6.84 -12.50
CA GLU A 117 -2.08 -8.13 -12.59
C GLU A 117 -1.53 -9.05 -11.49
N THR A 118 -2.32 -9.30 -10.45
CA THR A 118 -1.93 -10.22 -9.37
C THR A 118 -2.11 -11.67 -9.85
N LEU A 119 -1.01 -12.32 -10.26
CA LEU A 119 -1.07 -13.68 -10.84
C LEU A 119 -1.06 -14.80 -9.79
N HIS A 120 -0.57 -14.58 -8.57
CA HIS A 120 -0.54 -15.62 -7.54
C HIS A 120 -0.41 -15.06 -6.13
N LYS A 121 -1.26 -15.56 -5.22
CA LYS A 121 -1.19 -15.33 -3.78
C LYS A 121 -1.11 -16.69 -3.10
N ASP A 122 0.02 -16.99 -2.50
CA ASP A 122 0.18 -18.10 -1.56
C ASP A 122 0.32 -17.55 -0.15
N GLU A 123 0.14 -18.41 0.85
CA GLU A 123 0.17 -18.02 2.27
C GLU A 123 1.48 -17.34 2.70
N ASP A 124 2.56 -17.44 1.90
CA ASP A 124 3.91 -16.88 2.17
C ASP A 124 4.43 -15.90 1.08
N LEU A 125 3.68 -15.65 0.00
CA LEU A 125 4.18 -14.87 -1.14
C LEU A 125 3.08 -14.02 -1.79
N ILE A 126 3.36 -12.72 -1.93
CA ILE A 126 2.64 -11.83 -2.84
C ILE A 126 3.48 -11.67 -4.11
N SER A 127 2.91 -12.04 -5.26
CA SER A 127 3.49 -11.80 -6.58
C SER A 127 2.62 -10.82 -7.38
N ALA A 128 3.11 -9.61 -7.60
CA ALA A 128 2.51 -8.64 -8.52
C ALA A 128 3.24 -8.72 -9.87
N LEU A 129 2.51 -9.00 -10.96
CA LEU A 129 3.05 -8.83 -12.31
C LEU A 129 2.68 -7.44 -12.80
N VAL A 130 3.70 -6.68 -13.19
CA VAL A 130 3.53 -5.32 -13.66
C VAL A 130 3.65 -5.33 -15.18
N SER A 131 2.56 -4.95 -15.85
CA SER A 131 2.54 -4.90 -17.31
C SER A 131 3.13 -3.58 -17.79
N ARG A 132 3.96 -3.65 -18.85
CA ARG A 132 4.52 -2.48 -19.54
C ARG A 132 3.45 -1.87 -20.45
N ARG A 133 3.41 -0.53 -20.55
CA ARG A 133 2.72 0.14 -21.66
C ARG A 133 3.53 0.04 -22.95
#